data_AF-A0A940ZVN2-F1
#
_entry.id   AF-A0A940ZVN2-F1
#
_cell.length_a   1.000
_cell.length_b   1.000
_cell.length_c   1.000
_cell.angle_alpha   90.00
_cell.angle_beta   90.00
_cell.angle_gamma   90.00
#
_symmetry.space_group_name_H-M   'P 1'
#
loop_
_entity.id
_entity.type
_entity.pdbx_description
1 polymer ?
#
loop_
_entity_poly.entity_id
_entity_poly.type
_entity_poly.pdbx_seq_one_letter_code
_entity_poly.pdbx_strand_id
1 'polypeptide(L)' 'MSNIITACLLKQPTHQAVILPFKPRSKTKEEFSPCIFCGKTIKVQRFKGKTVCIKCLHQIPSIFSYG' A
#
# COMPACT_ATOMS: atom_id res chain seq x y z
N MET A 1 18.17 -15.61 -60.68
CA MET A 1 18.03 -16.48 -59.49
C MET A 1 17.61 -15.60 -58.33
N SER A 2 16.33 -15.64 -57.96
CA SER A 2 15.74 -14.70 -57.00
C SER A 2 15.50 -15.45 -55.68
N ASN A 3 16.36 -15.22 -54.70
CA ASN A 3 16.20 -15.80 -53.37
C ASN A 3 15.21 -14.94 -52.57
N ILE A 4 13.96 -15.39 -52.50
CA ILE A 4 12.96 -14.81 -51.60
C ILE A 4 13.29 -15.33 -50.20
N ILE A 5 13.96 -14.51 -49.40
CA ILE A 5 14.12 -14.76 -47.97
C ILE A 5 12.74 -14.50 -47.35
N THR A 6 12.00 -15.59 -47.14
CA THR A 6 10.75 -15.59 -46.38
C THR A 6 11.08 -15.20 -44.94
N ALA A 7 10.91 -13.92 -44.62
CA ALA A 7 11.02 -13.42 -43.26
C ALA A 7 9.97 -14.15 -42.40
N CYS A 8 10.45 -14.92 -41.43
CA CYS A 8 9.61 -15.64 -40.49
C CYS A 8 8.86 -14.61 -39.63
N LEU A 9 7.57 -14.42 -39.93
CA LEU A 9 6.69 -13.51 -39.21
C LEU A 9 6.39 -14.13 -37.84
N LEU A 10 7.16 -13.77 -36.83
CA LEU A 10 6.95 -14.19 -35.45
C LEU A 10 5.59 -13.65 -34.99
N LYS A 11 4.59 -14.54 -34.92
CA LYS A 11 3.28 -14.28 -34.33
C LYS A 11 3.46 -14.07 -32.83
N GLN A 12 3.81 -12.85 -32.43
CA GLN A 12 3.74 -12.47 -31.03
C GLN A 12 2.26 -12.47 -30.62
N PRO A 13 1.88 -13.20 -29.56
CA PRO A 13 0.56 -12.99 -28.97
C PRO A 13 0.52 -11.53 -28.51
N THR A 14 -0.40 -10.76 -29.10
CA THR A 14 -0.75 -9.41 -28.69
C THR A 14 -1.43 -9.50 -27.33
N HIS A 15 -0.65 -9.70 -26.27
CA HIS A 15 -1.12 -9.57 -24.90
C HIS A 15 -1.46 -8.10 -24.68
N GLN A 16 -2.72 -7.77 -25.01
CA GLN A 16 -3.27 -6.44 -24.87
C GLN A 16 -3.48 -6.18 -23.38
N ALA A 17 -2.51 -5.51 -22.77
CA ALA A 17 -2.64 -5.06 -21.39
C ALA A 17 -3.41 -3.74 -21.37
N VAL A 18 -4.33 -3.60 -20.41
CA VAL A 18 -5.06 -2.37 -20.16
C VAL A 18 -4.45 -1.70 -18.92
N ILE A 19 -4.10 -0.42 -19.04
CA ILE A 19 -3.67 0.39 -17.90
C ILE A 19 -4.91 0.75 -17.09
N LEU A 20 -5.00 0.26 -15.85
CA LEU A 20 -6.05 0.67 -14.92
C LEU A 20 -5.61 1.96 -14.21
N PRO A 21 -6.31 3.09 -14.38
CA PRO A 21 -5.97 4.33 -13.70
C PRO A 21 -6.32 4.22 -12.21
N PHE A 22 -5.33 4.38 -11.34
CA PHE A 22 -5.54 4.50 -9.90
C PHE A 22 -5.56 5.97 -9.50
N LYS A 23 -6.57 6.38 -8.74
CA LYS A 23 -6.57 7.71 -8.11
C LYS A 23 -5.47 7.73 -7.05
N PRO A 24 -4.60 8.77 -7.02
CA PRO A 24 -3.66 8.92 -5.93
C PRO A 24 -4.45 8.98 -4.62
N ARG A 25 -4.07 8.14 -3.67
CA ARG A 25 -4.65 8.17 -2.32
C ARG A 25 -4.48 9.59 -1.80
N SER A 26 -5.56 10.23 -1.36
CA SER A 26 -5.49 11.57 -0.79
C SER A 26 -4.40 11.55 0.28
N LYS A 27 -3.42 12.46 0.17
CA LYS A 27 -2.40 12.63 1.19
C LYS A 27 -3.14 13.08 2.44
N THR A 28 -3.56 12.14 3.27
CA THR A 28 -4.03 12.44 4.62
C THR A 28 -2.88 13.21 5.23
N LYS A 29 -3.09 14.50 5.57
CA LYS A 29 -2.10 15.29 6.30
C LYS A 29 -1.62 14.40 7.42
N GLU A 30 -0.35 14.01 7.38
CA GLU A 30 0.18 13.03 8.33
C GLU A 30 0.12 13.71 9.69
N GLU A 31 -0.90 13.34 10.48
CA GLU A 31 -1.15 13.92 11.78
C GLU A 31 -0.13 13.27 12.73
N PHE A 32 0.96 13.99 12.96
CA PHE A 32 1.91 13.66 14.01
C PHE A 32 1.30 14.08 15.34
N SER A 33 1.01 13.09 16.17
CA SER A 33 0.47 13.33 17.51
C SER A 33 1.05 12.30 18.48
N PRO A 34 0.99 12.56 19.80
CA PRO A 34 1.43 11.58 20.78
C PRO A 34 0.52 10.34 20.75
N CYS A 35 1.14 9.17 20.77
CA CYS A 35 0.45 7.90 20.99
C CYS A 35 0.07 7.75 22.46
N ILE A 36 -1.18 7.38 22.77
CA ILE A 36 -1.64 7.20 24.16
C ILE A 36 -0.91 6.10 24.94
N PHE A 37 -0.33 5.11 24.25
CA PHE A 37 0.30 3.97 24.91
C PHE A 37 1.81 4.17 25.12
N CYS A 38 2.51 4.72 24.14
CA CYS A 38 3.97 4.86 24.20
C CYS A 38 4.46 6.30 24.31
N GLY A 39 3.57 7.30 24.27
CA GLY A 39 3.88 8.72 24.42
C GLY A 39 4.65 9.35 23.26
N LYS A 40 5.17 8.55 22.31
CA LYS A 40 5.96 9.06 21.18
C LYS A 40 5.09 9.86 20.22
N THR A 41 5.56 11.04 19.83
CA THR A 41 4.97 11.86 18.76
C THR A 41 5.35 11.29 17.41
N ILE A 42 4.45 10.52 16.82
CA ILE A 42 4.66 9.82 15.55
C ILE A 42 3.37 9.86 14.73
N LYS A 43 3.41 9.31 13.52
CA LYS A 43 2.20 9.09 12.73
C LYS A 43 1.25 8.17 13.49
N VAL A 44 0.11 8.70 13.91
CA VAL A 44 -0.92 7.99 14.65
C VAL A 44 -2.14 7.72 13.79
N GLN A 45 -2.96 6.78 14.24
CA GLN A 45 -4.31 6.52 13.73
C GLN A 45 -5.31 6.75 14.86
N ARG A 46 -6.57 7.01 14.49
CA ARG A 46 -7.67 7.09 15.45
C ARG A 46 -8.23 5.70 15.73
N PHE A 47 -8.14 5.26 16.97
CA PHE A 47 -8.77 4.03 17.46
C PHE A 47 -9.72 4.38 18.61
N LYS A 48 -11.02 4.10 18.45
CA LYS A 48 -12.08 4.47 19.41
C LYS A 48 -11.98 5.93 19.90
N GLY A 49 -11.69 6.86 18.99
CA GLY A 49 -11.56 8.29 19.30
C GLY A 49 -10.22 8.73 19.90
N LYS A 50 -9.29 7.80 20.19
CA LYS A 50 -7.95 8.11 20.72
C LYS A 50 -6.85 7.94 19.68
N THR A 51 -5.73 8.64 19.87
CA THR A 51 -4.57 8.60 18.97
C THR A 51 -3.62 7.46 19.35
N VAL A 52 -3.45 6.50 18.45
CA VAL A 52 -2.65 5.29 18.66
C VAL A 52 -1.70 5.10 17.49
N CYS A 53 -0.42 4.83 17.74
CA CYS A 53 0.50 4.50 16.68
C CYS A 53 0.31 3.06 16.17
N ILE A 54 0.72 2.78 14.93
CA ILE A 54 0.51 1.46 14.31
C ILE A 54 1.11 0.31 15.13
N LYS A 55 2.28 0.52 15.75
CA LYS A 55 2.94 -0.50 16.58
C LYS A 55 2.07 -0.86 17.79
N CYS A 56 1.59 0.15 18.52
CA CYS A 56 0.73 -0.08 19.67
C CYS A 56 -0.65 -0.62 19.25
N LEU A 57 -1.18 -0.21 18.09
CA LEU A 57 -2.44 -0.72 17.54
C LEU A 57 -2.38 -2.24 17.32
N HIS A 58 -1.31 -2.74 16.70
CA HIS A 58 -1.11 -4.17 16.48
C HIS A 58 -0.93 -4.96 17.78
N GLN A 59 -0.42 -4.30 18.82
CA GLN A 59 -0.23 -4.89 20.14
C GLN A 59 -1.45 -4.75 21.05
N ILE A 60 -2.54 -4.10 20.63
CA ILE A 60 -3.76 -3.97 21.44
C ILE A 60 -4.23 -5.33 21.99
N PRO A 61 -4.29 -6.42 21.22
CA PRO A 61 -4.68 -7.73 21.76
C PRO A 61 -3.80 -8.18 22.93
N SER A 62 -2.49 -7.89 22.91
CA SER A 62 -1.58 -8.21 24.02
C SER A 62 -1.59 -7.18 25.15
N ILE A 63 -1.86 -5.90 24.86
CA ILE A 63 -1.98 -4.83 25.87
C ILE A 63 -3.20 -5.07 26.78
N PHE A 64 -4.29 -5.62 26.26
CA PHE A 64 -5.52 -5.92 27.02
C PHE A 64 -5.64 -7.40 27.44
N SER A 65 -4.60 -8.22 27.26
CA SER A 65 -4.65 -9.66 27.53
C SER A 65 -4.51 -10.07 29.01
N TYR A 66 -4.38 -9.11 29.93
CA TYR A 66 -4.37 -9.35 31.37
C TYR A 66 -5.73 -9.01 32.02
N GLY A 67 -6.82 -9.48 31.39
CA GLY A 67 -8.18 -9.42 31.94
C GLY A 67 -8.53 -10.72 32.64
#